data_AF-H9ZZ81-F1
#
_entry.id   AF-H9ZZ81-F1
#
_cell.length_a   1.000
_cell.length_b   1.000
_cell.length_c   1.000
_cell.angle_alpha   90.00
_cell.angle_beta   90.00
_cell.angle_gamma   90.00
#
_symmetry.space_group_name_H-M   'P 1'
#
loop_
_entity.id
_entity.type
_entity.pdbx_description
1 polymer ?
#
loop_
_entity_poly.entity_id
_entity_poly.type
_entity_poly.pdbx_seq_one_letter_code
_entity_poly.pdbx_strand_id
1 'polypeptide(L)'
;MRTNAPCWYYSYALFKILKVVVKESNCDCIALSGGIDSSTVLAAAISEGIKPRGYASVYRNGLPKDIAFLNYISKLFNLEVKYVFIDDQDIEGLRKSIVECIGEEKLNSHEDGGCIEFRNDAVFYSVIRKAKEDGCKCIYTGSGGDEIFAGYSFLLSKESDELDSSIKKLAYGRFPELEIAECLKMRAIAPFLDNRLRSFALSIPVNCLRSNEMKGKDVLREILRGVGLKLIAERAKVPAESGSGTRSMCTSPLDEYRE
;
A
#
# COMPACT_ATOMS: atom_id res chain seq x y z
N MET A 1 -4.27 -17.80 -30.97
CA MET A 1 -4.85 -18.47 -29.79
C MET A 1 -4.26 -17.82 -28.55
N ARG A 2 -5.04 -17.04 -27.78
CA ARG A 2 -4.61 -16.60 -26.44
C ARG A 2 -4.68 -17.83 -25.54
N THR A 3 -3.54 -18.41 -25.19
CA THR A 3 -3.47 -19.44 -24.15
C THR A 3 -3.92 -18.80 -22.84
N ASN A 4 -5.10 -19.15 -22.33
CA ASN A 4 -5.52 -18.76 -20.99
C ASN A 4 -4.67 -19.53 -19.99
N ALA A 5 -3.57 -18.94 -19.57
CA ALA A 5 -2.77 -19.47 -18.48
C ALA A 5 -3.61 -19.48 -17.19
N PRO A 6 -3.42 -20.46 -16.29
CA PRO A 6 -4.12 -20.48 -15.01
C PRO A 6 -3.67 -19.32 -14.11
N CYS A 7 -4.52 -18.85 -13.18
CA CYS A 7 -4.21 -17.67 -12.37
C CYS A 7 -2.89 -17.75 -11.58
N TRP A 8 -2.52 -18.95 -11.10
CA TRP A 8 -1.26 -19.17 -10.40
C TRP A 8 -0.02 -18.83 -11.26
N TYR A 9 -0.12 -18.97 -12.59
CA TYR A 9 0.97 -18.62 -13.51
C TYR A 9 1.24 -17.10 -13.47
N TYR A 10 0.17 -16.30 -13.46
CA TYR A 10 0.29 -14.85 -13.38
C TYR A 10 0.88 -14.42 -12.03
N SER A 11 0.46 -15.02 -10.92
CA SER A 11 1.07 -14.79 -9.60
C SER A 11 2.57 -15.09 -9.59
N TYR A 12 2.97 -16.23 -10.15
CA TYR A 12 4.37 -16.62 -10.24
C TYR A 12 5.21 -15.67 -11.09
N ALA A 13 4.72 -15.32 -12.28
CA ALA A 13 5.39 -14.41 -13.19
C ALA A 13 5.47 -12.98 -12.62
N LEU A 14 4.39 -12.49 -12.00
CA LEU A 14 4.34 -11.21 -11.32
C LEU A 14 5.38 -11.14 -10.21
N PHE A 15 5.48 -12.18 -9.37
CA PHE A 15 6.47 -12.21 -8.29
C PHE A 15 7.90 -12.22 -8.81
N LYS A 16 8.17 -12.94 -9.92
CA LYS A 16 9.50 -12.88 -10.57
C LYS A 16 9.86 -11.47 -11.00
N ILE A 17 8.95 -10.75 -11.65
CA ILE A 17 9.20 -9.36 -12.08
C ILE A 17 9.40 -8.47 -10.86
N LEU A 18 8.54 -8.60 -9.84
CA LEU A 18 8.64 -7.83 -8.60
C LEU A 18 10.01 -8.01 -7.91
N LYS A 19 10.51 -9.25 -7.83
CA LYS A 19 11.84 -9.53 -7.27
C LYS A 19 12.97 -8.85 -8.05
N VAL A 20 12.88 -8.81 -9.38
CA VAL A 20 13.87 -8.07 -10.20
C VAL A 20 13.83 -6.58 -9.90
N VAL A 21 12.63 -5.97 -9.88
CA VAL A 21 12.44 -4.54 -9.57
C VAL A 21 13.01 -4.21 -8.18
N VAL A 22 12.71 -5.03 -7.18
CA VAL A 22 13.19 -4.84 -5.81
C VAL A 22 14.71 -5.02 -5.73
N LYS A 23 15.27 -6.02 -6.40
CA LYS A 23 16.72 -6.23 -6.45
C LYS A 23 17.49 -5.07 -7.07
N GLU A 24 17.01 -4.54 -8.20
CA GLU A 24 17.65 -3.42 -8.89
C GLU A 24 17.58 -2.12 -8.08
N SER A 25 16.47 -1.90 -7.38
CA SER A 25 16.27 -0.70 -6.57
C SER A 25 16.98 -0.73 -5.23
N ASN A 26 17.23 -1.94 -4.70
CA ASN A 26 17.98 -2.28 -3.48
C ASN A 26 17.75 -1.32 -2.32
N CYS A 27 16.49 -1.24 -1.87
CA CYS A 27 16.11 -0.27 -0.88
C CYS A 27 16.33 -0.72 0.57
N ASP A 28 16.74 0.22 1.42
CA ASP A 28 17.12 -0.02 2.81
C ASP A 28 15.97 0.13 3.81
N CYS A 29 14.85 0.73 3.41
CA CYS A 29 13.68 0.91 4.26
C CYS A 29 12.36 0.59 3.54
N ILE A 30 11.30 0.32 4.31
CA ILE A 30 9.95 0.04 3.80
C ILE A 30 8.88 0.66 4.70
N ALA A 31 7.90 1.32 4.08
CA ALA A 31 6.65 1.71 4.72
C ALA A 31 5.77 0.46 4.86
N LEU A 32 5.75 -0.12 6.06
CA LEU A 32 5.16 -1.42 6.33
C LEU A 32 3.86 -1.26 7.11
N SER A 33 2.78 -1.83 6.58
CA SER A 33 1.46 -1.90 7.22
C SER A 33 1.10 -3.33 7.65
N GLY A 34 1.82 -4.34 7.16
CA GLY A 34 1.38 -5.73 7.28
C GLY A 34 0.09 -6.02 6.50
N GLY A 35 -0.33 -5.10 5.63
CA GLY A 35 -1.33 -5.33 4.59
C GLY A 35 -0.76 -6.17 3.44
N ILE A 36 -1.63 -6.56 2.51
CA ILE A 36 -1.29 -7.45 1.39
C ILE A 36 -0.15 -6.86 0.54
N ASP A 37 -0.23 -5.56 0.23
CA ASP A 37 0.67 -4.89 -0.72
C ASP A 37 2.09 -4.77 -0.16
N SER A 38 2.22 -4.10 0.98
CA SER A 38 3.52 -3.88 1.64
C SER A 38 4.19 -5.20 2.04
N SER A 39 3.41 -6.21 2.43
CA SER A 39 3.93 -7.55 2.74
C SER A 39 4.40 -8.30 1.50
N THR A 40 3.75 -8.10 0.34
CA THR A 40 4.19 -8.71 -0.92
C THR A 40 5.50 -8.08 -1.40
N VAL A 41 5.63 -6.76 -1.28
CA VAL A 41 6.90 -6.04 -1.55
C VAL A 41 8.00 -6.51 -0.60
N LEU A 42 7.71 -6.62 0.70
CA LEU A 42 8.65 -7.15 1.68
C LEU A 42 9.08 -8.59 1.35
N ALA A 43 8.15 -9.47 1.00
CA ALA A 43 8.46 -10.85 0.65
C ALA A 43 9.38 -10.95 -0.57
N ALA A 44 9.19 -10.08 -1.57
CA ALA A 44 10.08 -9.98 -2.72
C ALA A 44 11.48 -9.53 -2.31
N ALA A 45 11.59 -8.53 -1.43
CA ALA A 45 12.87 -8.05 -0.90
C ALA A 45 13.63 -9.15 -0.16
N ILE A 46 12.97 -9.80 0.79
CA ILE A 46 13.58 -10.89 1.59
C ILE A 46 14.01 -12.05 0.69
N SER A 47 13.24 -12.37 -0.34
CA SER A 47 13.58 -13.43 -1.31
C SER A 47 14.84 -13.13 -2.13
N GLU A 48 15.21 -11.87 -2.27
CA GLU A 48 16.44 -11.43 -2.94
C GLU A 48 17.55 -11.06 -1.94
N GLY A 49 17.41 -11.43 -0.67
CA GLY A 49 18.41 -11.18 0.37
C GLY A 49 18.42 -9.75 0.91
N ILE A 50 17.41 -8.94 0.58
CA ILE A 50 17.26 -7.55 1.03
C ILE A 50 16.35 -7.53 2.26
N LYS A 51 16.85 -6.99 3.37
CA LYS A 51 16.11 -6.90 4.64
C LYS A 51 15.93 -5.43 5.04
N PRO A 52 14.94 -4.73 4.46
CA PRO A 52 14.75 -3.30 4.71
C PRO A 52 14.24 -3.07 6.14
N ARG A 53 14.63 -1.97 6.79
CA ARG A 53 14.03 -1.55 8.07
C ARG A 53 12.57 -1.15 7.84
N GLY A 54 11.66 -1.73 8.62
CA GLY A 54 10.23 -1.42 8.54
C GLY A 54 9.87 -0.18 9.34
N TYR A 55 8.98 0.64 8.79
CA TYR A 55 8.38 1.80 9.47
C TYR A 55 6.86 1.71 9.37
N ALA A 56 6.18 1.85 10.51
CA ALA A 56 4.73 1.77 10.58
C ALA A 56 4.17 2.93 11.40
N SER A 57 3.18 3.66 10.87
CA SER A 57 2.49 4.70 11.62
C SER A 57 1.43 4.11 12.54
N VAL A 58 1.31 4.66 13.74
CA VAL A 58 0.27 4.29 14.72
C VAL A 58 -0.26 5.55 15.39
N TYR A 59 -1.54 5.83 15.22
CA TYR A 59 -2.21 6.87 16.00
C TYR A 59 -2.52 6.34 17.40
N ARG A 60 -2.00 7.01 18.44
CA ARG A 60 -2.11 6.53 19.83
C ARG A 60 -3.54 6.44 20.34
N ASN A 61 -4.37 7.41 19.95
CA ASN A 61 -5.77 7.49 20.32
C ASN A 61 -6.69 6.86 19.25
N GLY A 62 -6.11 6.05 18.36
CA GLY A 62 -6.81 5.28 17.35
C GLY A 62 -6.97 3.80 17.69
N LEU A 63 -7.64 3.07 16.81
CA LEU A 63 -7.78 1.62 16.86
C LEU A 63 -7.05 0.98 15.66
N PRO A 64 -5.71 0.89 15.71
CA PRO A 64 -4.90 0.41 14.59
C PRO A 64 -5.12 -1.08 14.31
N LYS A 65 -5.60 -1.41 13.12
CA LYS A 65 -5.85 -2.80 12.69
C LYS A 65 -4.58 -3.55 12.25
N ASP A 66 -3.46 -2.85 12.06
CA ASP A 66 -2.24 -3.42 11.48
C ASP A 66 -1.25 -4.01 12.50
N ILE A 67 -1.33 -3.63 13.78
CA ILE A 67 -0.34 -4.02 14.80
C ILE A 67 -0.13 -5.54 14.88
N ALA A 68 -1.21 -6.33 14.87
CA ALA A 68 -1.11 -7.77 14.96
C ALA A 68 -0.33 -8.38 13.78
N PHE A 69 -0.54 -7.87 12.57
CA PHE A 69 0.13 -8.33 11.36
C PHE A 69 1.58 -7.88 11.31
N LEU A 70 1.88 -6.65 11.75
CA LEU A 70 3.24 -6.15 11.90
C LEU A 70 4.05 -6.99 12.88
N ASN A 71 3.46 -7.33 14.04
CA ASN A 71 4.09 -8.21 15.02
C ASN A 71 4.35 -9.62 14.46
N TYR A 72 3.42 -10.15 13.68
CA TYR A 72 3.58 -11.45 13.00
C TYR A 72 4.74 -11.42 12.00
N ILE A 73 4.81 -10.42 11.12
CA ILE A 73 5.87 -10.26 10.11
C ILE A 73 7.23 -10.04 10.77
N SER A 74 7.28 -9.16 11.77
CA SER A 74 8.51 -8.84 12.50
C SER A 74 9.13 -10.09 13.12
N LYS A 75 8.31 -10.92 13.79
CA LYS A 75 8.77 -12.19 14.37
C LYS A 75 9.18 -13.19 13.29
N LEU A 76 8.38 -13.34 12.24
CA LEU A 76 8.62 -14.34 11.20
C LEU A 76 9.94 -14.10 10.45
N PHE A 77 10.24 -12.84 10.11
CA PHE A 77 11.45 -12.50 9.35
C PHE A 77 12.58 -11.93 10.22
N ASN A 78 12.41 -11.90 11.55
CA ASN A 78 13.30 -11.21 12.49
C ASN A 78 13.57 -9.75 12.03
N LEU A 79 12.54 -9.06 11.58
CA LEU A 79 12.61 -7.73 10.96
C LEU A 79 12.47 -6.65 12.03
N GLU A 80 13.36 -5.66 12.00
CA GLU A 80 13.20 -4.42 12.78
C GLU A 80 12.03 -3.62 12.21
N VAL A 81 10.99 -3.41 13.04
CA VAL A 81 9.85 -2.53 12.71
C VAL A 81 9.83 -1.39 13.72
N LYS A 82 10.02 -0.17 13.22
CA LYS A 82 9.93 1.06 14.00
C LYS A 82 8.52 1.62 13.92
N TYR A 83 7.86 1.74 15.06
CA TYR A 83 6.56 2.38 15.17
C TYR A 83 6.73 3.91 15.27
N VAL A 84 6.06 4.63 14.39
CA VAL A 84 5.99 6.09 14.36
C VAL A 84 4.65 6.49 14.96
N PHE A 85 4.68 6.98 16.19
CA PHE A 85 3.46 7.36 16.89
C PHE A 85 3.00 8.75 16.44
N ILE A 86 1.70 8.88 16.22
CA ILE A 86 1.01 10.17 16.03
C ILE A 86 0.19 10.42 17.30
N ASP A 87 0.34 11.63 17.85
CA ASP A 87 -0.36 12.10 19.05
C ASP A 87 -1.29 13.27 18.69
N ASP A 88 -2.38 13.47 19.45
CA ASP A 88 -3.41 14.49 19.17
C ASP A 88 -2.83 15.90 19.05
N GLN A 89 -1.85 16.20 19.90
CA GLN A 89 -1.14 17.47 19.93
C GLN A 89 -0.36 17.78 18.63
N ASP A 90 -0.03 16.76 17.84
CA ASP A 90 0.73 16.89 16.60
C ASP A 90 -0.17 17.04 15.37
N ILE A 91 -1.49 16.81 15.50
CA ILE A 91 -2.43 16.73 14.36
C ILE A 91 -2.44 18.02 13.53
N GLU A 92 -2.54 19.17 14.19
CA GLU A 92 -2.61 20.46 13.49
C GLU A 92 -1.30 20.78 12.75
N GLY A 93 -0.16 20.53 13.42
CA GLY A 93 1.15 20.68 12.80
C GLY A 93 1.35 19.73 11.62
N LEU A 94 0.92 18.48 11.77
CA LEU A 94 0.98 17.48 10.70
C LEU A 94 0.12 17.87 9.50
N ARG A 95 -1.11 18.35 9.74
CA ARG A 95 -1.98 18.85 8.67
C ARG A 95 -1.34 20.00 7.91
N LYS A 96 -0.81 20.99 8.64
CA LYS A 96 -0.10 22.13 8.04
C LYS A 96 1.08 21.67 7.18
N SER A 97 1.92 20.76 7.70
CA SER A 97 3.07 20.25 6.96
C SER A 97 2.69 19.43 5.72
N ILE A 98 1.57 18.70 5.76
CA ILE A 98 1.04 18.00 4.59
C ILE A 98 0.54 19.02 3.55
N VAL A 99 -0.23 20.02 3.95
CA VAL A 99 -0.70 21.09 3.05
C VAL A 99 0.47 21.83 2.40
N GLU A 100 1.51 22.16 3.17
CA GLU A 100 2.75 22.76 2.63
C GLU A 100 3.46 21.85 1.62
N CYS A 101 3.29 20.54 1.72
CA CYS A 101 3.91 19.57 0.83
C CYS A 101 3.14 19.31 -0.47
N ILE A 102 1.83 19.07 -0.37
CA ILE A 102 1.03 18.61 -1.51
C ILE A 102 0.04 19.65 -2.04
N GLY A 103 -0.17 20.75 -1.32
CA GLY A 103 -1.17 21.77 -1.64
C GLY A 103 -2.52 21.50 -0.99
N GLU A 104 -3.24 22.57 -0.68
CA GLU A 104 -4.56 22.52 -0.04
C GLU A 104 -5.62 21.93 -0.98
N GLU A 105 -5.52 22.21 -2.28
CA GLU A 105 -6.41 21.69 -3.31
C GLU A 105 -6.38 20.17 -3.41
N LYS A 106 -5.21 19.59 -3.17
CA LYS A 106 -5.01 18.13 -3.24
C LYS A 106 -5.48 17.43 -1.99
N LEU A 107 -5.35 18.07 -0.84
CA LEU A 107 -5.89 17.56 0.42
C LEU A 107 -7.42 17.63 0.41
N ASN A 108 -7.99 18.68 -0.16
CA ASN A 108 -9.43 18.90 -0.26
C ASN A 108 -10.02 18.34 -1.57
N SER A 109 -9.50 17.23 -2.10
CA SER A 109 -10.01 16.60 -3.34
C SER A 109 -11.38 15.96 -3.20
N HIS A 110 -11.90 15.88 -1.97
CA HIS A 110 -13.23 15.38 -1.62
C HIS A 110 -14.06 16.48 -0.95
N GLU A 111 -15.38 16.39 -1.11
CA GLU A 111 -16.36 17.29 -0.46
C GLU A 111 -16.52 17.01 1.05
N ASP A 112 -15.43 16.64 1.73
CA ASP A 112 -15.38 16.32 3.16
C ASP A 112 -14.37 17.20 3.92
N GLY A 113 -13.94 18.31 3.31
CA GLY A 113 -12.91 19.18 3.89
C GLY A 113 -11.54 18.52 4.02
N GLY A 114 -11.27 17.52 3.17
CA GLY A 114 -10.00 16.82 3.06
C GLY A 114 -9.71 15.86 4.21
N CYS A 115 -10.73 15.47 4.97
CA CYS A 115 -10.55 14.59 6.13
C CYS A 115 -10.03 13.21 5.71
N ILE A 116 -10.62 12.60 4.67
CA ILE A 116 -10.16 11.30 4.14
C ILE A 116 -8.71 11.36 3.65
N GLU A 117 -8.38 12.34 2.82
CA GLU A 117 -7.01 12.47 2.29
C GLU A 117 -6.03 12.70 3.43
N PHE A 118 -6.34 13.61 4.35
CA PHE A 118 -5.50 13.90 5.52
C PHE A 118 -5.21 12.67 6.37
N ARG A 119 -6.21 11.83 6.66
CA ARG A 119 -6.01 10.63 7.48
C ARG A 119 -5.08 9.62 6.81
N ASN A 120 -5.11 9.50 5.48
CA ASN A 120 -4.21 8.61 4.73
C ASN A 120 -2.82 9.24 4.57
N ASP A 121 -2.75 10.52 4.22
CA ASP A 121 -1.50 11.27 4.07
C ASP A 121 -0.73 11.36 5.38
N ALA A 122 -1.41 11.48 6.52
CA ALA A 122 -0.80 11.44 7.86
C ALA A 122 0.00 10.15 8.10
N VAL A 123 -0.47 9.01 7.56
CA VAL A 123 0.23 7.72 7.66
C VAL A 123 1.55 7.78 6.89
N PHE A 124 1.48 8.16 5.63
CA PHE A 124 2.64 8.15 4.74
C PHE A 124 3.63 9.26 5.09
N TYR A 125 3.15 10.48 5.35
CA TYR A 125 4.00 11.61 5.76
C TYR A 125 4.81 11.26 7.00
N SER A 126 4.18 10.72 8.04
CA SER A 126 4.87 10.39 9.29
C SER A 126 5.94 9.33 9.10
N VAL A 127 5.64 8.26 8.34
CA VAL A 127 6.59 7.17 8.08
C VAL A 127 7.73 7.61 7.18
N ILE A 128 7.45 8.32 6.09
CA ILE A 128 8.46 8.74 5.11
C ILE A 128 9.38 9.80 5.72
N ARG A 129 8.82 10.76 6.46
CA ARG A 129 9.60 11.74 7.22
C ARG A 129 10.52 11.04 8.21
N LYS A 130 10.00 10.08 8.99
CA LYS A 130 10.80 9.38 9.99
C LYS A 130 11.93 8.54 9.37
N ALA A 131 11.64 7.84 8.27
CA ALA A 131 12.65 7.10 7.53
C ALA A 131 13.78 8.01 7.04
N LYS A 132 13.46 9.20 6.54
CA LYS A 132 14.46 10.19 6.14
C LYS A 132 15.30 10.69 7.33
N GLU A 133 14.66 11.05 8.44
CA GLU A 133 15.36 11.48 9.67
C GLU A 133 16.33 10.41 10.18
N ASP A 134 15.97 9.14 10.05
CA ASP A 134 16.78 7.99 10.47
C ASP A 134 17.83 7.58 9.42
N GLY A 135 17.99 8.37 8.34
CA GLY A 135 19.06 8.22 7.36
C GLY A 135 18.82 7.18 6.26
N CYS A 136 17.56 6.74 6.05
CA CYS A 136 17.24 5.85 4.93
C CYS A 136 17.57 6.50 3.58
N LYS A 137 18.19 5.74 2.67
CA LYS A 137 18.51 6.20 1.31
C LYS A 137 17.30 6.15 0.39
N CYS A 138 16.38 5.24 0.66
CA CYS A 138 15.07 5.18 0.01
C CYS A 138 14.06 4.45 0.90
N ILE A 139 12.81 4.43 0.45
CA ILE A 139 11.75 3.69 1.12
C ILE A 139 10.85 2.99 0.11
N TYR A 140 10.62 1.68 0.29
CA TYR A 140 9.58 0.97 -0.45
C TYR A 140 8.19 1.35 0.05
N THR A 141 7.24 1.46 -0.88
CA THR A 141 5.80 1.60 -0.59
C THR A 141 5.01 0.49 -1.28
N GLY A 142 3.79 0.25 -0.79
CA GLY A 142 2.81 -0.64 -1.43
C GLY A 142 1.94 0.04 -2.49
N SER A 143 2.29 1.26 -2.91
CA SER A 143 1.52 2.09 -3.85
C SER A 143 1.24 1.37 -5.17
N GLY A 144 0.06 1.59 -5.74
CA GLY A 144 -0.39 0.86 -6.93
C GLY A 144 -1.03 -0.49 -6.60
N GLY A 145 -0.89 -0.98 -5.38
CA GLY A 145 -1.43 -2.28 -4.96
C GLY A 145 -2.96 -2.35 -5.02
N ASP A 146 -3.64 -1.27 -4.63
CA ASP A 146 -5.10 -1.19 -4.67
C ASP A 146 -5.62 -0.94 -6.09
N GLU A 147 -4.94 -0.07 -6.83
CA GLU A 147 -5.32 0.43 -8.14
C GLU A 147 -5.17 -0.65 -9.22
N ILE A 148 -4.07 -1.41 -9.18
CA ILE A 148 -3.72 -2.39 -10.21
C ILE A 148 -4.35 -3.76 -9.93
N PHE A 149 -4.51 -4.14 -8.66
CA PHE A 149 -4.93 -5.49 -8.27
C PHE A 149 -6.35 -5.53 -7.67
N ALA A 150 -7.22 -4.59 -8.05
CA ALA A 150 -8.63 -4.54 -7.64
C ALA A 150 -8.83 -4.49 -6.11
N GLY A 151 -8.05 -3.66 -5.40
CA GLY A 151 -8.06 -3.60 -3.94
C GLY A 151 -9.14 -2.73 -3.31
N TYR A 152 -9.77 -1.82 -4.05
CA TYR A 152 -10.85 -0.99 -3.54
C TYR A 152 -12.20 -1.70 -3.59
N SER A 153 -13.02 -1.54 -2.54
CA SER A 153 -14.34 -2.16 -2.44
C SER A 153 -15.25 -1.83 -3.62
N PHE A 154 -15.26 -0.57 -4.10
CA PHE A 154 -16.06 -0.16 -5.25
C PHE A 154 -15.64 -0.82 -6.58
N LEU A 155 -14.42 -1.35 -6.68
CA LEU A 155 -13.99 -2.13 -7.85
C LEU A 155 -14.55 -3.54 -7.80
N LEU A 156 -14.77 -4.07 -6.59
CA LEU A 156 -15.16 -5.46 -6.40
C LEU A 156 -16.55 -5.74 -6.96
N SER A 157 -17.46 -4.77 -7.01
CA SER A 157 -18.82 -4.92 -7.55
C SER A 157 -18.97 -4.69 -9.06
N LYS A 158 -17.91 -4.24 -9.76
CA LYS A 158 -17.99 -3.90 -11.20
C LYS A 158 -18.07 -5.12 -12.11
N GLU A 159 -18.74 -4.99 -13.24
CA GLU A 159 -18.68 -6.00 -14.30
C GLU A 159 -17.27 -6.10 -14.90
N SER A 160 -16.93 -7.24 -15.51
CA SER A 160 -15.53 -7.54 -15.91
C SER A 160 -14.88 -6.48 -16.81
N ASP A 161 -15.61 -5.97 -17.81
CA ASP A 161 -15.10 -4.95 -18.73
C ASP A 161 -14.97 -3.58 -18.06
N GLU A 162 -15.90 -3.25 -17.16
CA GLU A 162 -15.86 -2.02 -16.38
C GLU A 162 -14.74 -2.05 -15.34
N LEU A 163 -14.49 -3.22 -14.73
CA LEU A 163 -13.37 -3.45 -13.83
C LEU A 163 -12.04 -3.28 -14.55
N ASP A 164 -11.86 -3.92 -15.71
CA ASP A 164 -10.64 -3.83 -16.52
C ASP A 164 -10.34 -2.37 -16.93
N SER A 165 -11.35 -1.66 -17.44
CA SER A 165 -11.21 -0.24 -17.82
C SER A 165 -10.94 0.67 -16.62
N SER A 166 -11.57 0.41 -15.47
CA SER A 166 -11.32 1.14 -14.23
C SER A 166 -9.89 0.94 -13.72
N ILE A 167 -9.40 -0.30 -13.70
CA ILE A 167 -8.01 -0.64 -13.31
C ILE A 167 -7.02 0.07 -14.24
N LYS A 168 -7.24 0.01 -15.56
CA LYS A 168 -6.37 0.67 -16.54
C LYS A 168 -6.31 2.18 -16.33
N LYS A 169 -7.40 2.82 -15.92
CA LYS A 169 -7.42 4.25 -15.56
C LYS A 169 -6.66 4.51 -14.25
N LEU A 170 -6.94 3.73 -13.21
CA LEU A 170 -6.35 3.94 -11.87
C LEU A 170 -4.85 3.63 -11.82
N ALA A 171 -4.34 2.71 -12.63
CA ALA A 171 -2.93 2.35 -12.69
C ALA A 171 -1.98 3.51 -13.11
N TYR A 172 -2.55 4.58 -13.66
CA TYR A 172 -1.85 5.83 -14.02
C TYR A 172 -2.43 7.05 -13.30
N GLY A 173 -3.14 6.81 -12.18
CA GLY A 173 -3.68 7.84 -11.33
C GLY A 173 -2.62 8.56 -10.51
N ARG A 174 -3.10 9.33 -9.53
CA ARG A 174 -2.28 10.04 -8.55
C ARG A 174 -1.97 9.11 -7.37
N PHE A 175 -0.74 9.18 -6.87
CA PHE A 175 -0.27 8.43 -5.70
C PHE A 175 0.29 9.41 -4.65
N PRO A 176 -0.55 9.88 -3.69
CA PRO A 176 -0.19 10.93 -2.73
C PRO A 176 1.11 10.66 -1.97
N GLU A 177 1.36 9.41 -1.60
CA GLU A 177 2.55 8.99 -0.88
C GLU A 177 3.86 9.20 -1.66
N LEU A 178 3.82 9.18 -3.00
CA LEU A 178 4.97 9.50 -3.84
C LEU A 178 5.21 11.00 -3.92
N GLU A 179 4.13 11.80 -3.98
CA GLU A 179 4.22 13.27 -3.93
C GLU A 179 4.75 13.75 -2.57
N ILE A 180 4.28 13.14 -1.47
CA ILE A 180 4.78 13.37 -0.12
C ILE A 180 6.27 13.05 -0.03
N ALA A 181 6.70 11.92 -0.60
CA ALA A 181 8.12 11.55 -0.61
C ALA A 181 8.97 12.56 -1.39
N GLU A 182 8.50 13.02 -2.54
CA GLU A 182 9.16 14.05 -3.34
C GLU A 182 9.31 15.36 -2.56
N CYS A 183 8.23 15.86 -1.95
CA CYS A 183 8.27 17.04 -1.09
C CYS A 183 9.31 16.88 0.03
N LEU A 184 9.28 15.72 0.70
CA LEU A 184 10.21 15.39 1.76
C LEU A 184 11.62 15.11 1.24
N LYS A 185 11.90 15.18 -0.07
CA LYS A 185 13.19 14.84 -0.68
C LYS A 185 13.67 13.45 -0.27
N MET A 186 12.75 12.50 -0.24
CA MET A 186 12.99 11.10 0.09
C MET A 186 12.73 10.25 -1.15
N ARG A 187 13.66 9.35 -1.49
CA ARG A 187 13.48 8.45 -2.64
C ARG A 187 12.47 7.37 -2.30
N ALA A 188 11.19 7.56 -2.63
CA ALA A 188 10.19 6.50 -2.53
C ALA A 188 10.21 5.62 -3.79
N ILE A 189 9.99 4.32 -3.59
CA ILE A 189 9.95 3.32 -4.65
C ILE A 189 8.66 2.53 -4.48
N ALA A 190 7.79 2.61 -5.47
CA ALA A 190 6.57 1.82 -5.56
C ALA A 190 6.77 0.72 -6.61
N PRO A 191 7.18 -0.51 -6.22
CA PRO A 191 7.54 -1.53 -7.21
C PRO A 191 6.39 -1.92 -8.13
N PHE A 192 5.14 -1.84 -7.67
CA PHE A 192 3.97 -2.12 -8.51
C PHE A 192 3.78 -1.11 -9.66
N LEU A 193 4.38 0.08 -9.56
CA LEU A 193 4.34 1.12 -10.57
C LEU A 193 5.55 1.09 -11.52
N ASP A 194 6.52 0.18 -11.33
CA ASP A 194 7.56 -0.08 -12.32
C ASP A 194 6.91 -0.49 -13.65
N ASN A 195 7.38 0.09 -14.76
CA ASN A 195 6.75 -0.10 -16.07
C ASN A 195 6.66 -1.58 -16.46
N ARG A 196 7.67 -2.40 -16.17
CA ARG A 196 7.65 -3.84 -16.52
C ARG A 196 6.57 -4.57 -15.73
N LEU A 197 6.50 -4.30 -14.42
CA LEU A 197 5.52 -4.92 -13.54
C LEU A 197 4.11 -4.43 -13.87
N ARG A 198 3.92 -3.12 -13.95
CA ARG A 198 2.63 -2.50 -14.26
C ARG A 198 2.07 -2.97 -15.60
N SER A 199 2.88 -2.97 -16.66
CA SER A 199 2.45 -3.46 -17.98
C SER A 199 2.08 -4.94 -17.94
N PHE A 200 2.83 -5.78 -17.21
CA PHE A 200 2.47 -7.18 -17.04
C PHE A 200 1.16 -7.33 -16.23
N ALA A 201 1.02 -6.60 -15.13
CA ALA A 201 -0.15 -6.67 -14.27
C ALA A 201 -1.44 -6.25 -15.00
N LEU A 202 -1.37 -5.21 -15.85
CA LEU A 202 -2.48 -4.77 -16.71
C LEU A 202 -2.85 -5.76 -17.82
N SER A 203 -2.03 -6.80 -18.05
CA SER A 203 -2.35 -7.89 -18.97
C SER A 203 -3.01 -9.10 -18.29
N ILE A 204 -3.07 -9.10 -16.96
CA ILE A 204 -3.65 -10.20 -16.17
C ILE A 204 -5.18 -10.16 -16.33
N PRO A 205 -5.83 -11.29 -16.67
CA PRO A 205 -7.29 -11.38 -16.69
C PRO A 205 -7.91 -10.96 -15.35
N VAL A 206 -8.98 -10.16 -15.39
CA VAL A 206 -9.62 -9.63 -14.17
C VAL A 206 -10.12 -10.70 -13.20
N ASN A 207 -10.50 -11.88 -13.71
CA ASN A 207 -10.89 -13.04 -12.90
C ASN A 207 -9.72 -13.68 -12.12
N CYS A 208 -8.47 -13.28 -12.40
CA CYS A 208 -7.32 -13.62 -11.59
C CYS A 208 -6.97 -12.51 -10.58
N LEU A 209 -7.47 -11.28 -10.78
CA LEU A 209 -7.29 -10.16 -9.85
C LEU A 209 -8.35 -10.15 -8.76
N ARG A 210 -9.58 -10.56 -9.12
CA ARG A 210 -10.74 -10.68 -8.23
C ARG A 210 -11.29 -12.11 -8.26
N SER A 211 -11.37 -12.75 -7.10
CA SER A 211 -12.01 -14.06 -6.92
C SER A 211 -13.51 -14.03 -7.20
N ASN A 212 -14.10 -15.21 -7.38
CA ASN A 212 -15.55 -15.40 -7.41
C ASN A 212 -16.24 -14.99 -6.09
N GLU A 213 -15.53 -14.94 -4.97
CA GLU A 213 -16.03 -14.44 -3.68
C GLU A 213 -15.96 -12.92 -3.58
N MET A 214 -15.73 -12.22 -4.69
CA MET A 214 -15.58 -10.76 -4.75
C MET A 214 -14.45 -10.24 -3.86
N LYS A 215 -13.41 -11.05 -3.60
CA LYS A 215 -12.18 -10.59 -2.95
C LYS A 215 -11.18 -10.18 -4.02
N GLY A 216 -10.64 -8.97 -3.89
CA GLY A 216 -9.56 -8.48 -4.73
C GLY A 216 -8.17 -8.93 -4.28
N LYS A 217 -7.18 -8.54 -5.09
CA LYS A 217 -5.74 -8.82 -4.91
C LYS A 217 -5.39 -10.30 -4.94
N ASP A 218 -6.19 -11.11 -5.62
CA ASP A 218 -6.05 -12.57 -5.61
C ASP A 218 -4.64 -13.02 -6.02
N VAL A 219 -4.08 -12.43 -7.08
CA VAL A 219 -2.70 -12.73 -7.48
C VAL A 219 -1.68 -12.44 -6.38
N LEU A 220 -1.84 -11.35 -5.62
CA LEU A 220 -0.94 -11.00 -4.51
C LEU A 220 -1.15 -11.92 -3.31
N ARG A 221 -2.41 -12.27 -3.00
CA ARG A 221 -2.73 -13.23 -1.95
C ARG A 221 -2.12 -14.60 -2.25
N GLU A 222 -2.16 -15.03 -3.51
CA GLU A 222 -1.54 -16.28 -3.94
C GLU A 222 -0.01 -16.26 -3.78
N ILE A 223 0.64 -15.14 -4.09
CA ILE A 223 2.07 -14.94 -3.81
C ILE A 223 2.33 -15.08 -2.31
N LEU A 224 1.55 -14.39 -1.47
CA LEU A 224 1.69 -14.43 -0.02
C LEU A 224 1.50 -15.85 0.56
N ARG A 225 0.53 -16.62 0.04
CA ARG A 225 0.38 -18.04 0.41
C ARG A 225 1.62 -18.85 0.06
N GLY A 226 2.14 -18.67 -1.16
CA GLY A 226 3.32 -19.38 -1.65
C GLY A 226 4.60 -19.11 -0.85
N VAL A 227 4.71 -17.94 -0.22
CA VAL A 227 5.86 -17.56 0.64
C VAL A 227 5.60 -17.78 2.14
N GLY A 228 4.52 -18.47 2.51
CA GLY A 228 4.22 -18.82 3.90
C GLY A 228 3.53 -17.72 4.72
N LEU A 229 3.10 -16.62 4.09
CA LEU A 229 2.39 -15.50 4.72
C LEU A 229 0.86 -15.68 4.69
N LYS A 230 0.38 -16.90 4.96
CA LYS A 230 -1.06 -17.26 4.86
C LYS A 230 -1.95 -16.36 5.72
N LEU A 231 -1.52 -15.99 6.92
CA LEU A 231 -2.30 -15.11 7.81
C LEU A 231 -2.55 -13.73 7.19
N ILE A 232 -1.61 -13.22 6.38
CA ILE A 232 -1.78 -11.97 5.64
C ILE A 232 -2.55 -12.23 4.35
N ALA A 233 -2.30 -13.34 3.67
CA ALA A 233 -3.02 -13.69 2.45
C ALA A 233 -4.53 -13.82 2.66
N GLU A 234 -4.99 -14.16 3.87
CA GLU A 234 -6.42 -14.32 4.20
C GLU A 234 -7.04 -13.11 4.91
N ARG A 235 -6.26 -12.09 5.27
CA ARG A 235 -6.80 -10.92 5.98
C ARG A 235 -7.72 -10.09 5.09
N ALA A 236 -8.73 -9.46 5.69
CA ALA A 236 -9.51 -8.42 5.03
C ALA A 236 -8.59 -7.24 4.64
N LYS A 237 -8.86 -6.65 3.46
CA LYS A 237 -8.20 -5.42 3.04
C LYS A 237 -8.67 -4.30 3.96
N VAL A 238 -7.74 -3.48 4.43
CA VAL A 238 -8.05 -2.26 5.19
C VAL A 238 -7.35 -1.07 4.54
N PRO A 239 -8.00 0.11 4.44
CA PRO A 239 -7.34 1.35 4.06
C PRO A 239 -6.21 1.73 5.04
N ALA A 240 -5.25 2.54 4.59
CA ALA A 240 -4.09 2.94 5.40
C ALA A 240 -4.54 3.60 6.72
N GLU A 241 -5.54 4.50 6.66
CA GLU A 241 -6.11 5.16 7.83
C GLU A 241 -6.73 4.24 8.88
N SER A 242 -7.30 3.11 8.45
CA SER A 242 -7.87 2.11 9.35
C SER A 242 -6.78 1.19 9.91
N GLY A 243 -5.75 0.93 9.12
CA GLY A 243 -4.59 0.16 9.52
C GLY A 243 -3.78 0.82 10.64
N SER A 244 -3.49 2.12 10.46
CA SER A 244 -2.76 2.96 11.42
C SER A 244 -3.61 3.49 12.58
N GLY A 245 -4.94 3.40 12.47
CA GLY A 245 -5.89 3.98 13.41
C GLY A 245 -6.17 5.47 13.20
N THR A 246 -5.56 6.13 12.20
CA THR A 246 -5.76 7.56 11.92
C THR A 246 -7.19 7.91 11.46
N ARG A 247 -8.05 6.92 11.14
CA ARG A 247 -9.47 7.16 10.83
C ARG A 247 -10.20 7.99 11.90
N SER A 248 -9.81 7.93 13.17
CA SER A 248 -10.42 8.72 14.25
C SER A 248 -9.85 10.13 14.43
N MET A 249 -8.90 10.59 13.60
CA MET A 249 -8.30 11.94 13.72
C MET A 249 -9.24 13.08 13.32
N CYS A 250 -10.23 12.81 12.48
CA CYS A 250 -11.33 13.70 12.12
C CYS A 250 -12.55 12.82 11.80
N THR A 251 -13.70 13.39 11.43
CA THR A 251 -14.90 12.65 10.98
C THR A 251 -15.28 13.13 9.59
N SER A 252 -15.54 12.21 8.65
CA SER A 252 -15.98 12.54 7.30
C SER A 252 -17.44 12.13 7.11
N PRO A 253 -18.30 12.97 6.51
CA PRO A 253 -19.66 12.55 6.12
C PRO A 253 -19.68 11.37 5.14
N LEU A 254 -18.55 11.10 4.47
CA LEU A 254 -18.39 9.99 3.53
C LEU A 254 -18.02 8.66 4.21
N ASP A 255 -17.79 8.65 5.53
CA ASP A 255 -17.41 7.44 6.27
C ASP A 255 -18.50 6.35 6.22
N GLU A 256 -19.78 6.75 6.11
CA GLU A 256 -20.93 5.84 6.02
C GLU A 256 -21.02 5.08 4.68
N TYR A 257 -20.37 5.60 3.63
CA TYR A 257 -20.44 5.04 2.28
C TYR A 257 -19.25 4.12 1.94
N ARG A 258 -18.30 3.95 2.87
CA ARG A 258 -17.02 3.25 2.65
C ARG A 258 -16.84 1.98 3.49
N GLU A 259 -17.82 1.60 4.30
CA GLU A 259 -17.88 0.28 4.97
C GLU A 259 -18.41 -0.81 4.03
#